data_AF-A0A8H9FZJ3-F1
#
_entry.id   AF-A0A8H9FZJ3-F1
#
_cell.length_a   1.000
_cell.length_b   1.000
_cell.length_c   1.000
_cell.angle_alpha   90.00
_cell.angle_beta   90.00
_cell.angle_gamma   90.00
#
_symmetry.space_group_name_H-M   'P 1'
#
loop_
_entity.id
_entity.type
_entity.pdbx_description
1 polymer ?
#
loop_
_entity_poly.entity_id
_entity_poly.type
_entity_poly.pdbx_seq_one_letter_code
_entity_poly.pdbx_strand_id
1 'polypeptide(L)'
;MYKGISLALVNPESTSGNLIPRSVLGKKGIKTVESHFGKVYYAGSHRSALEHVIDGRAEMAAFGSSEYTDYIEKNGNNSKIRLIQMSDPIPLGPVLFNKSLDKDFQEMLKQLLTSLHIENPIVFSKIKEGWIEAIGAQRFVPVNLSYYQGFLGNSKDSQEIGKDQFKE
;
A
#
# COMPACT_ATOMS: atom_id res chain seq x y z
N MET A 1 10.80 10.14 21.77
CA MET A 1 11.82 10.01 20.71
C MET A 1 12.30 8.57 20.71
N TYR A 2 12.34 7.88 19.57
CA TYR A 2 12.66 6.45 19.43
C TYR A 2 14.12 6.22 18.99
N LYS A 3 15.05 6.98 19.57
CA LYS A 3 16.46 7.09 19.10
C LYS A 3 17.27 5.80 19.20
N GLY A 4 16.81 4.79 19.93
CA GLY A 4 17.42 3.44 19.99
C GLY A 4 16.70 2.39 19.14
N ILE A 5 15.69 2.77 18.36
CA ILE A 5 14.86 1.86 17.57
C ILE A 5 15.20 2.06 16.10
N SER A 6 15.56 0.98 15.41
CA SER A 6 15.65 0.93 13.96
C SER A 6 14.31 0.51 13.34
N LEU A 7 13.94 1.21 12.27
CA LEU A 7 12.72 0.98 11.52
C LEU A 7 13.06 0.55 10.09
N ALA A 8 12.64 -0.66 9.72
CA ALA A 8 12.69 -1.16 8.35
C ALA A 8 11.40 -0.84 7.60
N LEU A 9 11.51 -0.11 6.50
CA LEU A 9 10.44 0.15 5.54
C LEU A 9 10.64 -0.74 4.31
N VAL A 10 9.66 -0.82 3.42
CA VAL A 10 9.77 -1.69 2.22
C VAL A 10 10.65 -1.06 1.16
N ASN A 11 10.14 -0.04 0.46
CA ASN A 11 10.86 0.79 -0.51
C ASN A 11 10.20 2.19 -0.53
N PRO A 12 10.81 3.20 -1.18
CA PRO A 12 10.26 4.56 -1.21
C PRO A 12 8.84 4.64 -1.81
N GLU A 13 8.53 3.82 -2.80
CA GLU A 13 7.29 3.87 -3.59
C GLU A 13 6.14 3.08 -2.95
N SER A 14 6.41 2.27 -1.92
CA SER A 14 5.41 1.39 -1.32
C SER A 14 4.36 2.17 -0.52
N THR A 15 3.09 2.01 -0.91
CA THR A 15 1.96 2.57 -0.17
C THR A 15 1.87 1.98 1.25
N SER A 16 1.78 0.65 1.37
CA SER A 16 1.59 -0.04 2.65
C SER A 16 2.86 -0.16 3.49
N GLY A 17 4.04 -0.17 2.85
CA GLY A 17 5.34 -0.34 3.50
C GLY A 17 6.14 0.95 3.71
N ASN A 18 5.64 2.11 3.25
CA ASN A 18 6.29 3.41 3.46
C ASN A 18 5.29 4.55 3.69
N LEU A 19 4.41 4.84 2.72
CA LEU A 19 3.52 6.03 2.77
C LEU A 19 2.53 6.01 3.93
N ILE A 20 1.75 4.93 4.05
CA ILE A 20 0.74 4.78 5.10
C ILE A 20 1.38 4.73 6.49
N PRO A 21 2.46 3.97 6.73
CA PRO A 21 3.20 4.03 8.00
C PRO A 21 3.65 5.45 8.39
N ARG A 22 4.20 6.23 7.44
CA ARG A 22 4.58 7.63 7.68
C ARG A 22 3.37 8.50 8.01
N SER A 23 2.26 8.34 7.29
CA SER A 23 1.01 9.07 7.56
C SER A 23 0.47 8.77 8.97
N VAL A 24 0.45 7.49 9.36
CA VAL A 24 0.05 7.04 10.70
C VAL A 24 0.94 7.64 11.79
N LEU A 25 2.26 7.61 11.61
CA LEU A 25 3.22 8.21 12.53
C LEU A 25 3.05 9.75 12.59
N GLY A 26 2.82 10.39 11.44
CA GLY A 26 2.56 11.82 11.31
C GLY A 26 1.32 12.27 12.09
N LYS A 27 0.23 11.50 12.04
CA LYS A 27 -0.99 11.72 12.84
C LYS A 27 -0.72 11.63 14.35
N LYS A 28 0.34 10.93 14.77
CA LYS A 28 0.83 10.84 16.16
C LYS A 28 1.90 11.89 16.50
N GLY A 29 2.10 12.89 15.65
CA GLY A 29 3.07 13.97 15.85
C GLY A 29 4.48 13.69 15.34
N ILE A 30 4.74 12.51 14.77
CA ILE A 30 6.05 12.13 14.21
C ILE A 30 6.07 12.52 12.73
N LYS A 31 6.32 13.81 12.47
CA LYS A 31 6.28 14.36 11.10
C LYS A 31 7.44 13.90 10.21
N THR A 32 8.59 13.64 10.81
CA THR A 32 9.80 13.19 10.10
C THR A 32 10.31 11.95 10.80
N VAL A 33 10.15 10.79 10.14
CA VAL A 33 10.45 9.49 10.75
C VAL A 33 11.96 9.37 11.03
N GLU A 34 12.79 9.82 10.11
CA GLU A 34 14.25 9.84 10.20
C GLU A 34 14.76 10.63 11.40
N SER A 35 14.04 11.67 11.83
CA SER A 35 14.45 12.47 12.99
C SER A 35 14.05 11.83 14.32
N HIS A 36 13.08 10.91 14.32
CA HIS A 36 12.52 10.30 15.52
C HIS A 36 13.09 8.93 15.84
N PHE A 37 13.45 8.14 14.83
CA PHE A 37 14.05 6.82 14.98
C PHE A 37 15.59 6.89 14.99
N GLY A 38 16.25 5.87 15.54
CA GLY A 38 17.70 5.78 15.54
C GLY A 38 18.27 5.47 14.15
N LYS A 39 17.56 4.63 13.40
CA LYS A 39 17.87 4.27 12.01
C LYS A 39 16.58 4.03 11.25
N VAL A 40 16.49 4.53 10.02
CA VAL A 40 15.39 4.22 9.10
C VAL A 40 16.03 3.74 7.80
N TYR A 41 15.57 2.62 7.26
CA TYR A 41 16.13 2.06 6.03
C TYR A 41 15.10 1.24 5.26
N TYR A 42 15.41 0.92 4.01
CA TYR A 42 14.55 0.12 3.13
C TYR A 42 15.06 -1.32 3.05
N ALA A 43 14.15 -2.27 3.29
CA ALA A 43 14.38 -3.71 3.24
C ALA A 43 14.24 -4.30 1.83
N GLY A 44 13.63 -3.56 0.89
CA GLY A 44 13.44 -3.95 -0.50
C GLY A 44 12.15 -4.70 -0.80
N SER A 45 11.58 -5.43 0.16
CA SER A 45 10.31 -6.15 -0.01
C SER A 45 9.52 -6.27 1.30
N HIS A 46 8.21 -6.56 1.19
CA HIS A 46 7.35 -6.84 2.33
C HIS A 46 7.87 -8.00 3.17
N ARG A 47 8.15 -9.13 2.51
CA ARG A 47 8.83 -10.30 3.07
C ARG A 47 10.10 -9.92 3.86
N SER A 48 11.00 -9.17 3.22
CA SER A 48 12.29 -8.81 3.82
C SER A 48 12.13 -7.89 5.03
N ALA A 49 11.16 -6.97 5.00
CA ALA A 49 10.86 -6.11 6.16
C ALA A 49 10.44 -6.92 7.39
N LEU A 50 9.59 -7.94 7.21
CA LEU A 50 9.24 -8.88 8.28
C LEU A 50 10.46 -9.68 8.76
N GLU A 51 11.25 -10.23 7.84
CA GLU A 51 12.45 -11.02 8.16
C GLU A 51 13.49 -10.21 8.97
N HIS A 52 13.68 -8.92 8.67
CA HIS A 52 14.57 -8.07 9.46
C HIS A 52 14.17 -7.99 10.95
N VAL A 53 12.88 -8.02 11.27
CA VAL A 53 12.42 -8.03 12.67
C VAL A 53 12.64 -9.41 13.30
N ILE A 54 12.30 -10.48 12.57
CA ILE A 54 12.47 -11.87 13.05
C ILE A 54 13.95 -12.17 13.37
N ASP A 55 14.86 -11.69 12.53
CA ASP A 55 16.31 -11.92 12.66
C ASP A 55 17.00 -10.94 13.62
N GLY A 56 16.25 -9.98 14.22
CA GLY A 56 16.81 -8.96 15.10
C GLY A 56 17.68 -7.91 14.41
N ARG A 57 17.56 -7.77 13.08
CA ARG A 57 18.22 -6.72 12.29
C ARG A 57 17.50 -5.37 12.38
N ALA A 58 16.20 -5.40 12.72
CA ALA A 58 15.39 -4.23 13.02
C ALA A 58 14.54 -4.43 14.29
N GLU A 59 14.35 -3.35 15.06
CA GLU A 59 13.42 -3.38 16.20
C GLU A 59 11.96 -3.18 15.77
N MET A 60 11.73 -2.50 14.65
CA MET A 60 10.41 -2.30 14.06
C MET A 60 10.47 -2.44 12.54
N ALA A 61 9.36 -2.87 11.94
CA ALA A 61 9.18 -2.80 10.51
C ALA A 61 7.75 -2.41 10.14
N ALA A 62 7.59 -1.82 8.97
CA ALA A 62 6.29 -1.53 8.38
C ALA A 62 6.17 -2.20 7.01
N PHE A 63 5.13 -3.01 6.83
CA PHE A 63 4.88 -3.82 5.65
C PHE A 63 3.39 -4.15 5.55
N GLY A 64 2.96 -4.72 4.41
CA GLY A 64 1.57 -5.11 4.17
C GLY A 64 1.14 -6.26 5.08
N SER A 65 -0.11 -6.20 5.54
CA SER A 65 -0.65 -7.10 6.56
C SER A 65 -0.63 -8.58 6.16
N SER A 66 -0.61 -8.91 4.86
CA SER A 66 -0.55 -10.28 4.37
C SER A 66 0.66 -11.05 4.91
N GLU A 67 1.84 -10.44 4.97
CA GLU A 67 3.03 -11.11 5.50
C GLU A 67 2.89 -11.43 7.00
N TYR A 68 2.23 -10.54 7.77
CA TYR A 68 1.96 -10.79 9.18
C TYR A 68 0.96 -11.93 9.34
N THR A 69 -0.15 -11.91 8.60
CA THR A 69 -1.17 -12.96 8.63
C THR A 69 -0.57 -14.32 8.23
N ASP A 70 0.12 -14.39 7.09
CA ASP A 70 0.78 -15.59 6.60
C ASP A 70 1.79 -16.15 7.61
N TYR A 71 2.53 -15.27 8.30
CA TYR A 71 3.48 -15.69 9.32
C TYR A 71 2.79 -16.32 10.52
N ILE A 72 1.73 -15.68 11.04
CA ILE A 72 0.98 -16.16 12.21
C ILE A 72 0.24 -17.45 11.87
N GLU A 73 -0.31 -17.60 10.67
CA GLU A 73 -0.92 -18.85 10.21
C GLU A 73 0.09 -20.01 10.16
N LYS A 74 1.31 -19.76 9.68
CA LYS A 74 2.35 -20.79 9.54
C LYS A 74 3.06 -21.13 10.85
N ASN A 75 3.24 -20.16 11.75
CA ASN A 75 4.10 -20.30 12.94
C ASN A 75 3.34 -20.19 14.27
N GLY A 76 2.04 -19.92 14.22
CA GLY A 76 1.26 -19.51 15.38
C GLY A 76 1.63 -18.11 15.88
N ASN A 77 0.82 -17.58 16.79
CA ASN A 77 1.16 -16.36 17.51
C ASN A 77 2.28 -16.67 18.52
N ASN A 78 3.48 -16.17 18.24
CA ASN A 78 4.67 -16.42 19.04
C ASN A 78 5.31 -15.09 19.50
N SER A 79 6.28 -15.17 20.40
CA SER A 79 6.92 -14.00 20.99
C SER A 79 7.96 -13.32 20.09
N LYS A 80 8.27 -13.85 18.89
CA LYS A 80 9.29 -13.27 18.00
C LYS A 80 8.86 -11.96 17.36
N ILE A 81 7.57 -11.79 17.11
CA ILE A 81 7.01 -10.56 16.55
C ILE A 81 5.79 -10.12 17.34
N ARG A 82 5.51 -8.82 17.34
CA ARG A 82 4.32 -8.24 17.97
C ARG A 82 3.73 -7.17 17.08
N LEU A 83 2.45 -7.31 16.75
CA LEU A 83 1.72 -6.27 16.03
C LEU A 83 1.60 -5.02 16.90
N ILE A 84 2.16 -3.90 16.43
CA ILE A 84 2.08 -2.60 17.12
C ILE A 84 0.85 -1.82 16.68
N GLN A 85 0.57 -1.82 15.38
CA GLN A 85 -0.57 -1.14 14.79
C GLN A 85 -0.92 -1.74 13.44
N MET A 86 -2.23 -1.80 13.15
CA MET A 86 -2.77 -2.05 11.82
C MET A 86 -3.40 -0.74 11.31
N SER A 87 -3.22 -0.40 10.03
CA SER A 87 -3.95 0.72 9.42
C SER A 87 -5.36 0.30 9.03
N ASP A 88 -6.19 1.28 8.67
CA ASP A 88 -7.39 1.00 7.91
C ASP A 88 -7.02 0.32 6.57
N PRO A 89 -7.94 -0.47 5.98
CA PRO A 89 -7.72 -1.08 4.67
C PRO A 89 -7.32 -0.06 3.63
N ILE A 90 -6.26 -0.36 2.89
CA ILE A 90 -5.81 0.45 1.76
C ILE A 90 -6.66 0.02 0.56
N PRO A 91 -7.30 0.94 -0.17
CA PRO A 91 -8.03 0.58 -1.37
C PRO A 91 -7.09 -0.04 -2.39
N LEU A 92 -7.63 -0.94 -3.21
CA LEU A 92 -6.90 -1.46 -4.36
C LEU A 92 -6.47 -0.31 -5.28
N GLY A 93 -5.31 -0.48 -5.91
CA GLY A 93 -4.81 0.49 -6.88
C GLY A 93 -5.85 0.76 -7.97
N PRO A 94 -6.00 2.02 -8.43
CA PRO A 94 -6.88 2.32 -9.55
C PRO A 94 -6.29 1.79 -10.86
N VAL A 95 -7.17 1.55 -11.83
CA VAL A 95 -6.79 1.63 -13.25
C VAL A 95 -6.82 3.09 -13.64
N LEU A 96 -5.71 3.61 -14.16
CA LEU A 96 -5.59 4.99 -14.62
C LEU A 96 -5.55 5.01 -16.15
N PHE A 97 -6.16 6.02 -16.74
CA PHE A 97 -6.08 6.30 -18.17
C PHE A 97 -5.23 7.55 -18.39
N ASN A 98 -4.36 7.49 -19.39
CA ASN A 98 -3.58 8.65 -19.77
C ASN A 98 -4.51 9.78 -20.25
N LYS A 99 -4.28 10.99 -19.76
CA LYS A 99 -5.12 12.17 -20.07
C LYS A 99 -5.12 12.55 -21.54
N SER A 100 -4.12 12.12 -22.31
CA SER A 100 -4.05 12.36 -23.75
C SER A 100 -4.95 11.46 -24.58
N LEU A 101 -5.53 10.41 -24.00
CA LEU A 101 -6.50 9.56 -24.70
C LEU A 101 -7.77 10.35 -25.00
N ASP A 102 -8.38 10.09 -26.15
CA ASP A 102 -9.65 10.70 -26.54
C ASP A 102 -10.74 10.42 -25.49
N LYS A 103 -11.60 11.40 -25.22
CA LYS A 103 -12.61 11.31 -24.17
C LYS A 103 -13.64 10.21 -24.44
N ASP A 104 -14.04 10.01 -25.69
CA ASP A 104 -15.00 8.97 -26.05
C ASP A 104 -14.35 7.59 -25.86
N PHE A 105 -13.06 7.48 -26.14
CA PHE A 105 -12.29 6.26 -25.87
C PHE A 105 -12.13 5.99 -24.37
N GLN A 106 -11.88 7.01 -23.54
CA GLN A 106 -11.83 6.86 -22.08
C GLN A 106 -13.18 6.37 -21.52
N GLU A 107 -14.30 6.93 -21.99
CA GLU A 107 -15.63 6.48 -21.56
C GLU A 107 -15.95 5.06 -22.05
N MET A 108 -15.52 4.69 -23.26
CA MET A 108 -15.64 3.30 -23.74
C MET A 108 -14.87 2.32 -22.85
N LEU A 109 -13.61 2.60 -22.52
CA LEU A 109 -12.79 1.76 -21.65
C LEU A 109 -13.39 1.64 -20.24
N LYS A 110 -13.91 2.75 -19.70
CA LYS A 110 -14.60 2.77 -18.40
C LYS A 110 -15.85 1.90 -18.40
N GLN A 111 -16.68 1.99 -19.43
CA GLN A 111 -17.85 1.12 -19.59
C GLN A 111 -17.43 -0.35 -19.65
N LEU A 112 -16.47 -0.68 -20.52
CA LEU A 112 -15.94 -2.05 -20.67
C LEU A 112 -15.43 -2.62 -19.35
N LEU A 113 -14.60 -1.87 -18.60
CA LEU A 113 -14.06 -2.35 -17.32
C LEU A 113 -15.16 -2.55 -16.28
N THR A 114 -16.10 -1.61 -16.19
CA THR A 114 -17.19 -1.70 -15.18
C THR A 114 -18.21 -2.80 -15.50
N SER A 115 -18.40 -3.18 -16.77
CA SER A 115 -19.25 -4.31 -17.16
C SER A 115 -18.53 -5.66 -17.18
N LEU A 116 -17.18 -5.69 -17.11
CA LEU A 116 -16.37 -6.87 -17.36
C LEU A 116 -16.73 -8.10 -16.50
N HIS A 117 -17.03 -7.89 -15.22
CA HIS A 117 -17.42 -8.95 -14.29
C HIS A 117 -18.75 -9.64 -14.65
N ILE A 118 -19.60 -8.99 -15.44
CA ILE A 118 -20.90 -9.49 -15.91
C ILE A 118 -20.74 -10.06 -17.32
N GLU A 119 -20.18 -9.27 -18.23
CA GLU A 119 -20.14 -9.58 -19.66
C GLU A 119 -19.02 -10.56 -20.02
N ASN A 120 -17.88 -10.50 -19.32
CA ASN A 120 -16.69 -11.29 -19.62
C ASN A 120 -16.00 -11.80 -18.33
N PRO A 121 -16.68 -12.64 -17.52
CA PRO A 121 -16.18 -13.06 -16.21
C PRO A 121 -14.85 -13.84 -16.28
N ILE A 122 -14.58 -14.56 -17.36
CA ILE A 122 -13.30 -15.27 -17.58
C ILE A 122 -12.16 -14.27 -17.73
N VAL A 123 -12.35 -13.20 -18.51
CA VAL A 123 -11.36 -12.14 -18.69
C VAL A 123 -11.11 -11.43 -17.37
N PHE A 124 -12.18 -11.11 -16.63
CA PHE A 124 -12.05 -10.53 -15.30
C PHE A 124 -11.24 -11.43 -14.36
N SER A 125 -11.48 -12.74 -14.35
CA SER A 125 -10.68 -13.70 -13.57
C SER A 125 -9.19 -13.67 -13.96
N LYS A 126 -8.88 -13.62 -15.25
CA LYS A 126 -7.49 -13.55 -15.73
C LYS A 126 -6.78 -12.26 -15.33
N ILE A 127 -7.48 -11.13 -15.34
CA ILE A 127 -6.93 -9.87 -14.83
C ILE A 127 -6.59 -10.00 -13.34
N LYS A 128 -7.47 -10.61 -12.54
CA LYS A 128 -7.22 -10.82 -11.11
C LYS A 128 -6.05 -11.75 -10.83
N GLU A 129 -5.83 -12.77 -11.66
CA GLU A 129 -4.66 -13.64 -11.56
C GLU A 129 -3.35 -12.87 -11.81
N GLY A 130 -3.36 -11.94 -12.77
CA GLY A 130 -2.19 -11.11 -13.11
C GLY A 130 -1.94 -9.92 -12.17
N TRP A 131 -2.96 -9.51 -11.41
CA TRP A 131 -2.89 -8.43 -10.45
C TRP A 131 -3.13 -8.97 -9.04
N ILE A 132 -2.05 -9.34 -8.35
CA ILE A 132 -2.08 -10.04 -7.06
C ILE A 132 -2.98 -9.33 -6.03
N GLU A 133 -2.96 -8.00 -5.98
CA GLU A 133 -3.82 -7.23 -5.07
C GLU A 133 -5.31 -7.42 -5.38
N ALA A 134 -5.66 -7.62 -6.65
CA ALA A 134 -7.04 -7.74 -7.13
C ALA A 134 -7.61 -9.15 -7.04
N ILE A 135 -6.92 -10.17 -6.52
CA ILE A 135 -7.41 -11.56 -6.44
C ILE A 135 -8.83 -11.65 -5.82
N GLY A 136 -9.05 -10.88 -4.73
CA GLY A 136 -10.33 -10.78 -4.04
C GLY A 136 -11.35 -9.81 -4.64
N ALA A 137 -11.00 -9.10 -5.72
CA ALA A 137 -11.89 -8.12 -6.33
C ALA A 137 -13.13 -8.77 -6.96
N GLN A 138 -14.26 -8.07 -6.85
CA GLN A 138 -15.56 -8.52 -7.37
C GLN A 138 -15.94 -7.82 -8.67
N ARG A 139 -15.53 -6.56 -8.84
CA ARG A 139 -15.82 -5.71 -10.01
C ARG A 139 -14.94 -4.48 -10.02
N PHE A 140 -14.83 -3.84 -11.17
CA PHE A 140 -14.35 -2.46 -11.26
C PHE A 140 -15.49 -1.49 -10.92
N VAL A 141 -15.14 -0.39 -10.24
CA VAL A 141 -16.06 0.70 -9.94
C VAL A 141 -15.45 2.02 -10.37
N PRO A 142 -16.22 2.96 -10.95
CA PRO A 142 -15.70 4.27 -11.27
C PRO A 142 -15.40 5.03 -9.97
N VAL A 143 -14.20 5.58 -9.87
CA VAL A 143 -13.74 6.40 -8.75
C VAL A 143 -13.25 7.74 -9.24
N ASN A 144 -13.28 8.75 -8.35
CA ASN A 144 -12.71 10.07 -8.61
C ASN A 144 -11.61 10.37 -7.58
N LEU A 145 -10.91 11.48 -7.75
CA LEU A 145 -9.79 11.82 -6.87
C LEU A 145 -10.19 11.94 -5.38
N SER A 146 -11.43 12.36 -5.08
CA SER A 146 -11.90 12.50 -3.69
C SER A 146 -11.96 11.17 -2.94
N TYR A 147 -12.12 10.05 -3.66
CA TYR A 147 -12.04 8.71 -3.08
C TYR A 147 -10.67 8.46 -2.42
N TYR A 148 -9.59 8.96 -3.03
CA TYR A 148 -8.22 8.75 -2.56
C TYR A 148 -7.74 9.80 -1.55
N GLN A 149 -8.40 10.96 -1.47
CA GLN A 149 -7.99 12.06 -0.59
C GLN A 149 -7.91 11.65 0.90
N GLY A 150 -8.82 10.77 1.34
CA GLY A 150 -8.80 10.24 2.72
C GLY A 150 -7.57 9.37 3.04
N PHE A 151 -6.97 8.75 2.03
CA PHE A 151 -5.84 7.83 2.17
C PHE A 151 -4.48 8.51 1.98
N LEU A 152 -4.42 9.52 1.10
CA LEU A 152 -3.18 10.24 0.82
C LEU A 152 -2.73 11.05 2.05
N GLY A 153 -3.64 11.55 2.88
CA GLY A 153 -3.27 12.36 4.04
C GLY A 153 -2.67 13.73 3.64
N ASN A 154 -2.61 14.65 4.60
CA ASN A 154 -2.29 16.06 4.34
C ASN A 154 -0.78 16.39 4.37
N SER A 155 0.13 15.41 4.28
CA SER A 155 1.57 15.70 4.27
C SER A 155 2.03 16.15 2.88
N LYS A 156 3.00 17.07 2.82
CA LYS A 156 3.62 17.52 1.57
C LYS A 156 4.17 16.34 0.75
N ASP A 157 4.76 15.35 1.41
CA ASP A 157 5.28 14.13 0.78
C ASP A 157 4.17 13.30 0.11
N SER A 158 3.00 13.17 0.74
CA SER A 158 1.86 12.49 0.14
C SER A 158 1.23 13.27 -1.02
N GLN A 159 1.34 14.59 -1.02
CA GLN A 159 0.87 15.42 -2.13
C GLN A 159 1.83 15.46 -3.31
N GLU A 160 3.13 15.31 -3.10
CA GLU A 160 4.12 15.17 -4.19
C GLU A 160 4.04 13.78 -4.81
N ILE A 161 3.95 12.73 -4.00
CA ILE A 161 3.85 11.35 -4.49
C ILE A 161 2.45 11.08 -5.09
N GLY A 162 1.39 11.63 -4.52
CA GLY A 162 0.05 11.61 -5.11
C GLY A 162 -0.05 12.49 -6.38
N LYS A 163 0.87 13.42 -6.60
CA LYS A 163 0.98 14.09 -7.90
C LYS A 163 1.72 13.20 -8.89
N ASP A 164 2.77 12.51 -8.50
CA ASP A 164 3.57 11.71 -9.43
C ASP A 164 2.93 10.35 -9.78
N GLN A 165 2.22 9.69 -8.85
CA GLN A 165 1.47 8.45 -9.13
C GLN A 165 0.19 8.68 -9.96
N PHE A 166 -0.34 9.90 -9.99
CA PHE A 166 -1.60 10.25 -10.68
C PHE A 166 -1.38 11.34 -11.75
N LYS A 167 -0.13 11.54 -12.18
CA LYS A 167 0.24 12.56 -13.18
C LYS A 167 0.02 12.13 -14.61
N GLU A 168 -0.16 10.85 -14.89
CA GLU A 168 -0.44 10.35 -16.24
C GLU A 168 -1.87 10.69 -16.71
#